data_AF-A0A1G0HQU2-F1
#
_entry.id   AF-A0A1G0HQU2-F1
#
_cell.length_a   1.000
_cell.length_b   1.000
_cell.length_c   1.000
_cell.angle_alpha   90.00
_cell.angle_beta   90.00
_cell.angle_gamma   90.00
#
_symmetry.space_group_name_H-M   'P 1'
#
loop_
_entity.id
_entity.type
_entity.pdbx_description
1 polymer ?
#
loop_
_entity_poly.entity_id
_entity_poly.type
_entity_poly.pdbx_seq_one_letter_code
_entity_poly.pdbx_strand_id
1 'polypeptide(L)'
;MKPVTIKQIDELLPQTQCGLCGYKGCRPYAEAIARGEASINLCPPGGVDTLQALAALTDVNPETMLEEMYAQQKPTQKVVIQEATCIGCTKCIQACPVDAIIGAAKQMHFVITDACNGCELCIEPCPVDCIDIQILPTLSTAEKTKQQVSNRQRFMARQSRLERWQSEKKQQYQTIKLEETSRQQTVASRKEAILAAIERVKKKPHDETTT
;
A
#
# COMPACT_ATOMS: atom_id res chain seq x y z
N MET A 1 -27.11 -0.36 24.58
CA MET A 1 -25.68 -0.38 24.25
C MET A 1 -25.35 0.83 23.37
N LYS A 2 -24.27 1.55 23.68
CA LYS A 2 -23.80 2.68 22.86
C LYS A 2 -23.21 2.12 21.57
N PRO A 3 -23.57 2.63 20.38
CA PRO A 3 -22.99 2.12 19.13
C PRO A 3 -21.50 2.42 19.11
N VAL A 4 -20.68 1.37 19.03
CA VAL A 4 -19.23 1.48 18.88
C VAL A 4 -18.91 1.93 17.47
N THR A 5 -18.11 2.97 17.32
CA THR A 5 -17.72 3.47 15.99
C THR A 5 -16.46 2.76 15.49
N ILE A 6 -16.35 2.61 14.16
CA ILE A 6 -15.16 2.09 13.48
C ILE A 6 -13.89 2.84 13.92
N LYS A 7 -14.00 4.16 14.06
CA LYS A 7 -12.89 5.03 14.47
C LYS A 7 -12.34 4.64 15.86
N GLN A 8 -13.22 4.40 16.83
CA GLN A 8 -12.80 4.04 18.18
C GLN A 8 -12.07 2.69 18.21
N ILE A 9 -12.55 1.71 17.43
CA ILE A 9 -11.88 0.40 17.33
C ILE A 9 -10.51 0.56 16.65
N ASP A 10 -10.45 1.27 15.53
CA ASP A 10 -9.21 1.48 14.78
C ASP A 10 -8.16 2.23 15.62
N GLU A 11 -8.58 3.13 16.51
CA GLU A 11 -7.73 3.82 17.49
C GLU A 11 -7.17 2.92 18.61
N LEU A 12 -7.65 1.69 18.77
CA LEU A 12 -7.09 0.73 19.74
C LEU A 12 -6.14 -0.30 19.10
N LEU A 13 -6.14 -0.38 17.76
CA LEU A 13 -5.28 -1.30 17.02
C LEU A 13 -3.84 -0.76 16.94
N PRO A 14 -2.82 -1.63 16.87
CA PRO A 14 -1.40 -1.24 16.88
C PRO A 14 -0.91 -0.54 15.59
N GLN A 15 -1.78 -0.43 14.58
CA GLN A 15 -1.52 0.26 13.31
C GLN A 15 -0.33 -0.29 12.50
N THR A 16 0.01 -1.57 12.66
CA THR A 16 1.12 -2.21 11.94
C THR A 16 0.83 -2.49 10.46
N GLN A 17 -0.45 -2.58 10.09
CA GLN A 17 -0.92 -2.91 8.73
C GLN A 17 -0.39 -4.25 8.18
N CYS A 18 0.01 -5.18 9.05
CA CYS A 18 0.64 -6.46 8.67
C CYS A 18 -0.31 -7.47 8.03
N GLY A 19 -1.62 -7.37 8.31
CA GLY A 19 -2.63 -8.30 7.82
C GLY A 19 -2.61 -9.71 8.40
N LEU A 20 -1.86 -9.95 9.48
CA LEU A 20 -1.83 -11.23 10.19
C LEU A 20 -3.20 -11.66 10.75
N CYS A 21 -4.12 -10.71 10.94
CA CYS A 21 -5.49 -10.97 11.35
C CYS A 21 -6.40 -11.47 10.21
N GLY A 22 -5.87 -11.62 8.98
CA GLY A 22 -6.65 -12.00 7.79
C GLY A 22 -7.26 -10.81 7.03
N TYR A 23 -7.09 -9.57 7.52
CA TYR A 23 -7.58 -8.35 6.87
C TYR A 23 -6.45 -7.57 6.21
N LYS A 24 -6.78 -6.72 5.23
CA LYS A 24 -5.77 -5.92 4.49
C LYS A 24 -5.05 -4.85 5.33
N GLY A 25 -5.50 -4.60 6.55
CA GLY A 25 -4.94 -3.59 7.45
C GLY A 25 -5.79 -3.42 8.70
N CYS A 26 -5.41 -2.47 9.55
CA CYS A 26 -6.10 -2.24 10.82
C CYS A 26 -7.52 -1.71 10.61
N ARG A 27 -7.72 -0.76 9.69
CA ARG A 27 -9.04 -0.18 9.43
C ARG A 27 -10.07 -1.21 8.93
N PRO A 28 -9.79 -2.06 7.92
CA PRO A 28 -10.74 -3.10 7.52
C PRO A 28 -11.09 -4.09 8.64
N TYR A 29 -10.14 -4.42 9.52
CA TYR A 29 -10.41 -5.25 10.69
C TYR A 29 -11.34 -4.52 11.68
N ALA A 30 -11.10 -3.22 11.92
CA ALA A 30 -11.98 -2.40 12.74
C ALA A 30 -13.41 -2.30 12.18
N GLU A 31 -13.56 -2.22 10.86
CA GLU A 31 -14.84 -2.24 10.16
C GLU A 31 -15.58 -3.57 10.34
N ALA A 32 -14.86 -4.70 10.31
CA ALA A 32 -15.44 -6.01 10.55
C ALA A 32 -15.88 -6.20 12.02
N ILE A 33 -15.08 -5.76 13.00
CA ILE A 33 -15.47 -5.78 14.41
C ILE A 33 -16.71 -4.91 14.63
N ALA A 34 -16.73 -3.68 14.10
CA ALA A 34 -17.87 -2.76 14.27
C ALA A 34 -19.18 -3.32 13.71
N ARG A 35 -19.10 -4.20 12.70
CA ARG A 35 -20.25 -4.89 12.08
C ARG A 35 -20.59 -6.23 12.74
N GLY A 36 -19.81 -6.68 13.73
CA GLY A 36 -19.97 -8.01 14.34
C GLY A 36 -19.58 -9.17 13.42
N GLU A 37 -18.81 -8.90 12.37
CA GLU A 37 -18.36 -9.89 11.38
C GLU A 37 -17.03 -10.57 11.80
N ALA A 38 -16.35 -10.04 12.82
CA ALA A 38 -15.05 -10.53 13.27
C ALA A 38 -14.94 -10.56 14.80
N SER A 39 -14.27 -11.60 15.31
CA SER A 39 -13.84 -11.68 16.71
C SER A 39 -12.78 -10.62 17.02
N ILE A 40 -12.73 -10.16 18.28
CA ILE A 40 -11.81 -9.10 18.73
C ILE A 40 -10.38 -9.61 19.02
N ASN A 41 -10.17 -10.92 19.10
CA ASN A 41 -8.90 -11.56 19.45
C ASN A 41 -8.01 -11.92 18.24
N LEU A 42 -8.25 -11.38 17.05
CA LEU A 42 -7.52 -11.76 15.84
C LEU A 42 -6.22 -10.96 15.61
N CYS A 43 -5.74 -10.16 16.57
CA CYS A 43 -4.59 -9.26 16.35
C CYS A 43 -3.30 -9.72 17.06
N PRO A 44 -2.49 -10.62 16.44
CA PRO A 44 -1.19 -11.06 16.96
C PRO A 44 -0.24 -9.94 17.44
N PRO A 45 0.00 -8.84 16.69
CA PRO A 45 0.90 -7.78 17.16
C PRO A 45 0.29 -6.90 18.26
N GLY A 46 -1.05 -6.88 18.40
CA GLY A 46 -1.74 -6.14 19.45
C GLY A 46 -1.72 -6.90 20.78
N GLY A 47 -1.74 -8.24 20.70
CA GLY A 47 -1.64 -9.09 21.88
C GLY A 47 -2.85 -8.95 22.81
N VAL A 48 -2.64 -9.40 24.05
CA VAL A 48 -3.64 -9.34 25.11
C VAL A 48 -4.06 -7.90 25.43
N ASP A 49 -3.15 -6.94 25.36
CA ASP A 49 -3.45 -5.52 25.64
C ASP A 49 -4.53 -4.97 24.69
N THR A 50 -4.40 -5.23 23.39
CA THR A 50 -5.41 -4.82 22.40
C THR A 50 -6.72 -5.58 22.60
N LEU A 51 -6.67 -6.88 22.89
CA LEU A 51 -7.89 -7.67 23.19
C LEU A 51 -8.66 -7.07 24.37
N GLN A 52 -7.99 -6.77 25.47
CA GLN A 52 -8.61 -6.18 26.66
C GLN A 52 -9.22 -4.80 26.36
N ALA A 53 -8.51 -3.95 25.62
CA ALA A 53 -9.02 -2.63 25.23
C ALA A 53 -10.26 -2.73 24.33
N LEU A 54 -10.26 -3.66 23.36
CA LEU A 54 -11.40 -3.91 22.48
C LEU A 54 -12.59 -4.50 23.24
N ALA A 55 -12.35 -5.44 24.16
CA ALA A 55 -13.36 -6.02 25.02
C ALA A 55 -14.08 -4.97 25.85
N ALA A 56 -13.32 -4.07 26.48
CA ALA A 56 -13.87 -2.95 27.24
C ALA A 56 -14.70 -1.98 26.37
N LEU A 57 -14.32 -1.78 25.10
CA LEU A 57 -15.05 -0.93 24.17
C LEU A 57 -16.33 -1.60 23.62
N THR A 58 -16.28 -2.91 23.38
CA THR A 58 -17.34 -3.68 22.71
C THR A 58 -18.29 -4.39 23.67
N ASP A 59 -18.02 -4.33 24.98
CA ASP A 59 -18.79 -4.98 26.03
C ASP A 59 -18.81 -6.52 25.88
N VAL A 60 -17.66 -7.09 25.49
CA VAL A 60 -17.44 -8.54 25.31
C VAL A 60 -16.49 -9.04 26.40
N ASN A 61 -16.77 -10.21 26.99
CA ASN A 61 -15.87 -10.82 27.97
C ASN A 61 -14.61 -11.41 27.29
N PRO A 62 -13.39 -10.92 27.58
CA PRO A 62 -12.17 -11.40 26.94
C PRO A 62 -11.67 -12.74 27.49
N GLU A 63 -12.13 -13.20 28.66
CA GLU A 63 -11.58 -14.39 29.35
C GLU A 63 -11.59 -15.64 28.46
N THR A 64 -12.66 -15.81 27.67
CA THR A 64 -12.82 -16.93 26.74
C THR A 64 -11.82 -16.93 25.58
N MET A 65 -11.11 -15.84 25.37
CA MET A 65 -10.20 -15.62 24.23
C MET A 65 -8.73 -15.46 24.64
N LEU A 66 -8.42 -15.44 25.95
CA LEU A 66 -7.08 -15.15 26.45
C LEU A 66 -6.06 -16.21 26.05
N GLU A 67 -6.40 -17.49 26.16
CA GLU A 67 -5.49 -18.59 25.84
C GLU A 67 -5.06 -18.55 24.37
N GLU A 68 -6.03 -18.41 23.45
CA GLU A 68 -5.77 -18.25 22.02
C GLU A 68 -4.92 -16.99 21.74
N MET A 69 -5.21 -15.89 22.44
CA MET A 69 -4.48 -14.64 22.25
C MET A 69 -3.02 -14.76 22.71
N TYR A 70 -2.75 -15.41 23.85
CA TYR A 70 -1.38 -15.68 24.29
C TYR A 70 -0.63 -16.59 23.32
N ALA A 71 -1.29 -17.61 22.75
CA ALA A 71 -0.67 -18.54 21.81
C ALA A 71 -0.23 -17.89 20.49
N GLN A 72 -0.98 -16.89 20.01
CA GLN A 72 -0.69 -16.21 18.73
C GLN A 72 0.03 -14.86 18.89
N GLN A 73 0.19 -14.33 20.10
CA GLN A 73 0.80 -13.02 20.32
C GLN A 73 2.24 -12.99 19.79
N LYS A 74 2.56 -11.94 19.00
CA LYS A 74 3.92 -11.71 18.52
C LYS A 74 4.68 -10.75 19.45
N PRO A 75 5.97 -10.99 19.73
CA PRO A 75 6.78 -10.04 20.48
C PRO A 75 7.02 -8.76 19.67
N THR A 76 7.42 -7.70 20.35
CA THR A 76 7.95 -6.51 19.67
C THR A 76 9.17 -6.91 18.86
N GLN A 77 9.15 -6.65 17.56
CA GLN A 77 10.25 -6.99 16.68
C GLN A 77 10.39 -5.99 15.54
N LYS A 78 11.60 -5.92 14.98
CA LYS A 78 11.93 -5.12 13.81
C LYS A 78 12.74 -5.96 12.84
N VAL A 79 12.83 -5.50 11.61
CA VAL A 79 13.67 -6.14 10.60
C VAL A 79 15.01 -5.45 10.47
N VAL A 80 16.04 -6.20 10.13
CA VAL A 80 17.37 -5.72 9.74
C VAL A 80 17.73 -6.30 8.38
N ILE A 81 18.53 -5.56 7.60
CA ILE A 81 18.97 -6.00 6.27
C ILE A 81 20.45 -6.38 6.35
N GLN A 82 20.78 -7.59 5.90
CA GLN A 82 22.15 -8.07 5.81
C GLN A 82 22.89 -7.34 4.68
N GLU A 83 23.92 -6.59 5.05
CA GLU A 83 24.63 -5.69 4.14
C GLU A 83 25.31 -6.44 2.99
N ALA A 84 25.97 -7.56 3.30
CA ALA A 84 26.73 -8.35 2.34
C ALA A 84 25.86 -9.04 1.26
N THR A 85 24.57 -9.24 1.55
CA THR A 85 23.66 -10.03 0.70
C THR A 85 22.71 -9.13 -0.11
N CYS A 86 22.49 -7.89 0.33
CA CYS A 86 21.53 -6.98 -0.29
C CYS A 86 21.98 -6.51 -1.68
N ILE A 87 21.20 -6.86 -2.71
CA ILE A 87 21.49 -6.48 -4.12
C ILE A 87 20.83 -5.16 -4.56
N GLY A 88 20.14 -4.43 -3.68
CA GLY A 88 19.51 -3.16 -4.04
C GLY A 88 18.32 -3.27 -5.02
N CYS A 89 17.51 -4.34 -4.94
CA CYS A 89 16.40 -4.60 -5.87
C CYS A 89 15.15 -3.70 -5.69
N THR A 90 15.09 -2.89 -4.63
CA THR A 90 13.99 -2.00 -4.20
C THR A 90 12.64 -2.65 -3.82
N LYS A 91 12.47 -3.97 -3.90
CA LYS A 91 11.19 -4.63 -3.59
C LYS A 91 10.73 -4.42 -2.14
N CYS A 92 11.66 -4.45 -1.18
CA CYS A 92 11.37 -4.19 0.23
C CYS A 92 10.86 -2.75 0.49
N ILE A 93 11.36 -1.74 -0.23
CA ILE A 93 10.88 -0.35 -0.16
C ILE A 93 9.43 -0.24 -0.65
N GLN A 94 9.08 -0.97 -1.70
CA GLN A 94 7.71 -0.98 -2.25
C GLN A 94 6.74 -1.68 -1.29
N ALA A 95 7.19 -2.73 -0.60
CA ALA A 95 6.37 -3.48 0.36
C ALA A 95 6.18 -2.76 1.71
N CYS A 96 7.13 -1.90 2.12
CA CYS A 96 7.09 -1.26 3.44
C CYS A 96 5.89 -0.28 3.55
N PRO A 97 4.91 -0.52 4.43
CA PRO A 97 3.70 0.31 4.53
C PRO A 97 3.96 1.67 5.20
N VAL A 98 5.07 1.81 5.94
CA VAL A 98 5.40 3.00 6.75
C VAL A 98 6.68 3.71 6.29
N ASP A 99 7.23 3.32 5.13
CA ASP A 99 8.48 3.88 4.59
C ASP A 99 9.61 3.91 5.63
N ALA A 100 9.85 2.75 6.26
CA ALA A 100 10.96 2.55 7.19
C ALA A 100 12.25 2.11 6.49
N ILE A 101 12.17 1.66 5.23
CA ILE A 101 13.33 1.19 4.47
C ILE A 101 13.75 2.28 3.49
N ILE A 102 15.03 2.64 3.52
CA ILE A 102 15.64 3.66 2.66
C ILE A 102 16.76 3.06 1.81
N GLY A 103 17.03 3.68 0.68
CA GLY A 103 18.11 3.31 -0.24
C GLY A 103 17.73 3.62 -1.68
N ALA A 104 18.53 3.14 -2.63
CA ALA A 104 18.33 3.36 -4.06
C ALA A 104 18.55 2.08 -4.84
N ALA A 105 18.12 2.07 -6.11
CA ALA A 105 18.34 0.93 -6.98
C ALA A 105 19.84 0.62 -7.10
N LYS A 106 20.20 -0.66 -6.98
CA LYS A 106 21.59 -1.16 -7.00
C LYS A 106 22.47 -0.64 -5.86
N GLN A 107 21.87 -0.08 -4.81
CA GLN A 107 22.54 0.31 -3.58
C GLN A 107 21.96 -0.49 -2.42
N MET A 108 22.77 -0.73 -1.39
CA MET A 108 22.31 -1.40 -0.18
C MET A 108 21.17 -0.58 0.46
N HIS A 109 20.10 -1.26 0.87
CA HIS A 109 19.02 -0.64 1.63
C HIS A 109 19.25 -0.77 3.13
N PHE A 110 18.72 0.19 3.89
CA PHE A 110 18.83 0.26 5.34
C PHE A 110 17.45 0.44 5.98
N VAL A 111 17.27 -0.12 7.17
CA VAL A 111 16.03 -0.01 7.95
C VAL A 111 16.20 1.07 9.01
N ILE A 112 15.38 2.13 8.95
CA ILE A 112 15.26 3.10 10.04
C ILE A 112 14.48 2.42 11.16
N THR A 113 15.21 1.95 12.17
CA THR A 113 14.69 1.18 13.31
C THR A 113 13.47 1.87 13.94
N ASP A 114 13.51 3.18 14.19
CA ASP A 114 12.40 3.90 14.85
C ASP A 114 11.14 4.03 13.99
N ALA A 115 11.29 3.93 12.66
CA ALA A 115 10.18 3.94 11.72
C ALA A 115 9.59 2.55 11.48
N CYS A 116 10.36 1.49 11.74
CA CYS A 116 9.93 0.13 11.50
C CYS A 116 8.89 -0.30 12.54
N ASN A 117 7.74 -0.75 12.03
CA ASN A 117 6.62 -1.20 12.84
C ASN A 117 6.54 -2.73 12.98
N GLY A 118 7.55 -3.47 12.51
CA GLY A 118 7.62 -4.92 12.64
C GLY A 118 6.60 -5.70 11.81
N CYS A 119 6.05 -5.12 10.74
CA CYS A 119 4.98 -5.75 9.96
C CYS A 119 5.40 -6.95 9.08
N GLU A 120 6.71 -7.20 8.92
CA GLU A 120 7.29 -8.33 8.16
C GLU A 120 6.98 -8.35 6.64
N LEU A 121 6.17 -7.41 6.13
CA LEU A 121 5.75 -7.38 4.72
C LEU A 121 6.91 -7.27 3.72
N CYS A 122 8.09 -6.85 4.16
CA CYS A 122 9.27 -6.75 3.31
C CYS A 122 10.05 -8.06 3.14
N ILE A 123 9.81 -9.07 3.98
CA ILE A 123 10.58 -10.33 3.98
C ILE A 123 10.31 -11.12 2.70
N GLU A 124 9.05 -11.48 2.43
CA GLU A 124 8.67 -12.30 1.27
C GLU A 124 9.08 -11.69 -0.08
N PRO A 125 8.96 -10.37 -0.31
CA PRO A 125 9.38 -9.78 -1.58
C PRO A 125 10.90 -9.76 -1.81
N CYS A 126 11.73 -10.09 -0.81
CA CYS A 126 13.18 -10.04 -0.93
C CYS A 126 13.70 -11.24 -1.77
N PRO A 127 14.28 -11.02 -2.96
CA PRO A 127 14.67 -12.12 -3.86
C PRO A 127 15.96 -12.85 -3.45
N VAL A 128 16.62 -12.39 -2.39
CA VAL A 128 17.90 -12.91 -1.89
C VAL A 128 17.85 -13.18 -0.39
N ASP A 129 16.64 -13.14 0.20
CA ASP A 129 16.37 -13.47 1.61
C ASP A 129 17.28 -12.78 2.64
N CYS A 130 17.73 -11.55 2.33
CA CYS A 130 18.68 -10.80 3.18
C CYS A 130 18.04 -10.05 4.36
N ILE A 131 16.82 -10.39 4.78
CA ILE A 131 16.09 -9.64 5.81
C ILE A 131 15.84 -10.53 7.03
N ASP A 132 16.46 -10.18 8.15
CA ASP A 132 16.30 -10.90 9.41
C ASP A 132 15.36 -10.18 10.37
N ILE A 133 14.81 -10.92 11.32
CA ILE A 133 13.98 -10.40 12.42
C ILE A 133 14.85 -10.24 13.66
N GLN A 134 14.79 -9.05 14.26
CA GLN A 134 15.36 -8.74 15.56
C GLN A 134 14.25 -8.55 16.58
N ILE A 135 14.22 -9.42 17.59
CA ILE A 135 13.31 -9.31 18.73
C ILE A 135 13.80 -8.19 19.65
N LEU A 136 12.87 -7.35 20.11
CA LEU A 136 13.13 -6.23 21.00
C LEU A 136 12.45 -6.44 22.35
N PRO A 137 12.92 -5.75 23.40
CA PRO A 137 12.23 -5.73 24.69
C PRO A 137 10.78 -5.27 24.55
N THR A 138 9.93 -5.77 25.44
CA THR A 138 8.53 -5.35 25.54
C THR A 138 8.45 -3.85 25.82
N LEU A 139 7.67 -3.15 25.01
CA LEU A 139 7.45 -1.71 25.16
C LEU A 139 6.46 -1.45 26.31
N SER A 140 6.66 -0.34 27.02
CA SER A 140 5.66 0.18 27.95
C SER A 140 4.39 0.65 27.23
N THR A 141 3.27 0.77 27.94
CA THR A 141 2.00 1.24 27.36
C THR A 141 2.12 2.63 26.72
N ALA A 142 2.92 3.53 27.31
CA ALA A 142 3.16 4.86 26.76
C ALA A 142 3.93 4.80 25.43
N GLU A 143 4.94 3.94 25.33
CA GLU A 143 5.70 3.72 24.10
C GLU A 143 4.86 3.06 23.01
N LYS A 144 4.02 2.07 23.37
CA LYS A 144 3.07 1.45 22.43
C LYS A 144 2.12 2.49 21.84
N THR A 145 1.55 3.36 22.68
CA THR A 145 0.68 4.46 22.22
C THR A 145 1.40 5.41 21.28
N LYS A 146 2.63 5.82 21.63
CA LYS A 146 3.46 6.69 20.77
C LYS A 146 3.75 6.03 19.41
N GLN A 147 4.10 4.75 19.43
CA GLN A 147 4.40 4.00 18.21
C GLN A 147 3.16 3.79 17.35
N GLN A 148 2.00 3.52 17.94
CA GLN A 148 0.72 3.42 17.23
C GLN A 148 0.39 4.71 16.46
N VAL A 149 0.54 5.87 17.11
CA VAL A 149 0.30 7.17 16.47
C VAL A 149 1.28 7.39 15.31
N SER A 150 2.58 7.12 15.55
CA SER A 150 3.62 7.22 14.51
C SER A 150 3.33 6.31 13.31
N ASN A 151 3.01 5.04 13.57
CA ASN A 151 2.69 4.03 12.55
C ASN A 151 1.53 4.49 11.66
N ARG A 152 0.45 4.98 12.28
CA ARG A 152 -0.72 5.53 11.58
C ARG A 152 -0.32 6.69 10.67
N GLN A 153 0.38 7.68 11.24
CA GLN A 153 0.79 8.89 10.50
C GLN A 153 1.67 8.53 9.29
N ARG A 154 2.65 7.65 9.47
CA ARG A 154 3.55 7.22 8.39
C ARG A 154 2.82 6.45 7.31
N PHE A 155 1.91 5.55 7.70
CA PHE A 155 1.08 4.81 6.75
C PHE A 155 0.21 5.76 5.91
N MET A 156 -0.49 6.68 6.55
CA MET A 156 -1.32 7.67 5.85
C MET A 156 -0.48 8.55 4.91
N ALA A 157 0.69 9.03 5.36
CA ALA A 157 1.59 9.82 4.54
C ALA A 157 2.07 9.04 3.30
N ARG A 158 2.32 7.73 3.43
CA ARG A 158 2.64 6.86 2.30
C ARG A 158 1.47 6.74 1.34
N GLN A 159 0.27 6.44 1.82
CA GLN A 159 -0.91 6.29 0.97
C GLN A 159 -1.16 7.56 0.15
N SER A 160 -1.12 8.74 0.78
CA SER A 160 -1.27 10.01 0.07
C SER A 160 -0.17 10.26 -0.98
N ARG A 161 1.06 9.77 -0.77
CA ARG A 161 2.11 9.83 -1.80
C ARG A 161 1.81 8.90 -2.97
N LEU A 162 1.42 7.67 -2.68
CA LEU A 162 1.09 6.66 -3.70
C LEU A 162 -0.11 7.08 -4.54
N GLU A 163 -1.17 7.59 -3.91
CA GLU A 163 -2.36 8.10 -4.58
C GLU A 163 -2.03 9.25 -5.52
N ARG A 164 -1.20 10.20 -5.07
CA ARG A 164 -0.72 11.30 -5.92
C ARG A 164 0.00 10.77 -7.15
N TRP A 165 0.99 9.90 -6.96
CA TRP A 165 1.73 9.31 -8.08
C TRP A 165 0.85 8.51 -9.04
N GLN A 166 -0.14 7.77 -8.53
CA GLN A 166 -1.09 7.04 -9.38
C GLN A 166 -1.96 8.00 -10.20
N SER A 167 -2.44 9.09 -9.59
CA SER A 167 -3.23 10.10 -10.28
C SER A 167 -2.45 10.81 -11.38
N GLU A 168 -1.21 11.21 -11.10
CA GLU A 168 -0.30 11.86 -12.05
C GLU A 168 0.02 10.94 -13.24
N LYS A 169 0.39 9.67 -12.96
CA LYS A 169 0.65 8.68 -14.02
C LYS A 169 -0.57 8.41 -14.89
N LYS A 170 -1.77 8.33 -14.29
CA LYS A 170 -3.02 8.12 -15.03
C LYS A 170 -3.32 9.30 -15.94
N GLN A 171 -3.17 10.53 -15.45
CA GLN A 171 -3.35 11.74 -16.26
C GLN A 171 -2.36 11.79 -17.41
N GLN A 172 -1.07 11.55 -17.14
CA GLN A 172 -0.04 11.53 -18.17
C GLN A 172 -0.34 10.48 -19.26
N TYR A 173 -0.73 9.27 -18.88
CA TYR A 173 -1.12 8.23 -19.83
C TYR A 173 -2.33 8.66 -20.68
N GLN A 174 -3.35 9.26 -20.07
CA GLN A 174 -4.52 9.77 -20.79
C GLN A 174 -4.13 10.86 -21.79
N THR A 175 -3.26 11.79 -21.42
CA THR A 175 -2.77 12.84 -22.31
C THR A 175 -2.01 12.26 -23.49
N ILE A 176 -1.03 11.38 -23.26
CA ILE A 176 -0.26 10.74 -24.34
C ILE A 176 -1.19 9.99 -25.30
N LYS A 177 -2.16 9.23 -24.77
CA LYS A 177 -3.14 8.48 -25.58
C LYS A 177 -4.02 9.40 -26.44
N LEU A 178 -4.45 10.54 -25.89
CA LEU A 178 -5.24 11.55 -26.62
C LEU A 178 -4.41 12.20 -27.73
N GLU A 179 -3.14 12.55 -27.44
CA GLU A 179 -2.20 13.11 -28.41
C GLU A 179 -1.92 12.13 -29.56
N GLU A 180 -1.68 10.85 -29.25
CA GLU A 180 -1.49 9.80 -30.25
C GLU A 180 -2.73 9.62 -31.14
N THR A 181 -3.92 9.58 -30.53
CA THR A 181 -5.19 9.45 -31.26
C THR A 181 -5.42 10.66 -32.17
N SER A 182 -5.19 11.87 -31.67
CA SER A 182 -5.29 13.11 -32.45
C SER A 182 -4.30 13.14 -33.62
N ARG A 183 -3.05 12.71 -33.39
CA ARG A 183 -2.03 12.60 -34.44
C ARG A 183 -2.43 11.59 -35.52
N GLN A 184 -2.96 10.43 -35.14
CA GLN A 184 -3.46 9.42 -36.08
C GLN A 184 -4.64 9.94 -36.90
N GLN A 185 -5.61 10.60 -36.26
CA GLN A 185 -6.75 11.24 -36.94
C GLN A 185 -6.28 12.31 -37.94
N THR A 186 -5.28 13.12 -37.56
CA THR A 186 -4.71 14.15 -38.44
C THR A 186 -4.01 13.54 -39.66
N VAL A 187 -3.30 12.42 -39.48
CA VAL A 187 -2.67 11.70 -40.61
C VAL A 187 -3.71 11.07 -41.52
N ALA A 188 -4.76 10.46 -40.95
CA ALA A 188 -5.86 9.87 -41.71
C ALA A 188 -6.60 10.92 -42.55
N SER A 189 -6.96 12.07 -41.95
CA SER A 189 -7.66 13.14 -42.67
C SER A 189 -6.83 13.74 -43.80
N ARG A 190 -5.51 13.92 -43.59
CA ARG A 190 -4.58 14.35 -44.65
C ARG A 190 -4.53 13.35 -45.79
N LYS A 191 -4.47 12.05 -45.50
CA LYS A 191 -4.47 10.98 -46.51
C LYS A 191 -5.77 10.99 -47.32
N GLU A 192 -6.92 11.12 -46.65
CA GLU A 192 -8.23 11.23 -47.30
C GLU A 192 -8.31 12.45 -48.21
N ALA A 193 -7.85 13.62 -47.74
CA ALA A 193 -7.83 14.84 -48.53
C ALA A 193 -6.96 14.72 -49.80
N ILE A 194 -5.78 14.07 -49.68
CA ILE A 194 -4.89 13.80 -50.82
C ILE A 194 -5.57 12.85 -51.83
N LEU A 195 -6.19 11.77 -51.36
CA LEU A 195 -6.89 10.81 -52.22
C LEU A 195 -8.05 11.48 -52.97
N ALA A 196 -8.85 12.29 -52.28
CA ALA A 196 -9.94 13.04 -52.89
C ALA A 196 -9.43 14.05 -53.94
N ALA A 197 -8.29 14.70 -53.70
CA ALA A 197 -7.68 15.61 -54.68
C ALA A 197 -7.21 14.86 -55.95
N ILE A 198 -6.55 13.70 -55.79
CA ILE A 198 -6.11 12.85 -56.91
C ILE A 198 -7.32 12.41 -57.75
N GLU A 199 -8.43 12.03 -57.11
CA GLU A 199 -9.63 11.59 -57.82
C GLU A 199 -10.29 12.71 -58.64
N ARG A 200 -10.30 13.94 -58.11
CA ARG A 200 -10.77 15.13 -58.86
C ARG A 200 -9.92 15.41 -60.10
N VAL A 201 -8.59 15.25 -60.01
CA VAL A 201 -7.69 15.43 -61.15
C VAL A 201 -7.95 14.37 -62.22
N LYS A 202 -8.13 13.10 -61.83
CA LYS A 202 -8.46 12.01 -62.77
C LYS A 202 -9.81 12.17 -63.48
N LYS A 203 -10.77 12.85 -62.86
CA LYS A 203 -12.10 13.13 -63.43
C LYS A 203 -12.13 14.35 -64.35
N LYS A 204 -11.07 15.16 -64.42
CA LYS A 204 -10.99 16.25 -65.42
C LYS A 204 -10.73 15.63 -66.80
N PRO A 205 -11.59 15.87 -67.81
CA PRO A 205 -11.33 15.40 -69.16
C PRO A 205 -10.07 16.07 -69.71
N HIS A 206 -9.26 15.31 -70.47
CA HIS A 206 -8.17 15.88 -71.26
C HIS A 206 -8.79 16.77 -72.32
N ASP A 207 -8.66 18.09 -72.16
CA ASP A 207 -8.96 19.04 -73.22
C ASP A 207 -7.76 19.01 -74.18
N GLU A 208 -7.82 18.09 -75.14
CA GLU A 208 -6.95 18.14 -76.33
C GLU A 208 -7.38 19.34 -77.17
N THR A 209 -6.73 20.49 -76.97
CA THR A 209 -6.76 21.58 -77.96
C THR A 209 -5.40 21.67 -78.63
N THR A 210 -5.47 21.29 -79.90
CA THR A 210 -4.47 21.24 -80.95
C THR A 210 -4.05 22.64 -81.40
N THR A 211 -2.76 22.80 -81.70
CA THR A 211 -2.12 23.82 -82.58
C THR A 211 -1.98 25.24 -82.06
#